data_AF-A0A6N8ZE12-F1
#
_entry.id   AF-A0A6N8ZE12-F1
#
_cell.length_a   1.000
_cell.length_b   1.000
_cell.length_c   1.000
_cell.angle_alpha   90.00
_cell.angle_beta   90.00
_cell.angle_gamma   90.00
#
_symmetry.space_group_name_H-M   'P 1'
#
loop_
_entity.id
_entity.type
_entity.pdbx_description
1 polymer ?
#
loop_
_entity_poly.entity_id
_entity_poly.type
_entity_poly.pdbx_seq_one_letter_code
_entity_poly.pdbx_strand_id
1 'polypeptide(L)'
;MPPYFRNLSAAEVLSAFLRLGFRPVGRGRSPHNRLQHTGFGLTAHIPRHRGTLPMGTVTKMVRDSGVSDDEFRMALDGEIPERFRI
;
A
#
# COMPACT_ATOMS: atom_id res chain seq x y z
N MET A 1 -5.22 16.72 -8.83
CA MET A 1 -4.91 15.83 -7.69
C MET A 1 -6.12 14.92 -7.48
N PRO A 2 -5.92 13.60 -7.48
CA PRO A 2 -7.03 12.67 -7.53
C PRO A 2 -7.87 12.63 -6.23
N PRO A 3 -9.22 12.58 -6.33
CA PRO A 3 -10.13 12.64 -5.17
C PRO A 3 -10.24 11.35 -4.35
N TYR A 4 -9.60 10.25 -4.77
CA TYR A 4 -9.85 8.89 -4.26
C TYR A 4 -9.16 8.56 -2.93
N PHE A 5 -8.13 9.31 -2.54
CA PHE A 5 -7.33 9.02 -1.34
C PHE A 5 -7.91 9.60 -0.03
N ARG A 6 -9.19 10.01 -0.01
CA ARG A 6 -9.78 10.62 1.19
C ARG A 6 -10.17 9.55 2.20
N ASN A 7 -9.75 9.72 3.45
CA ASN A 7 -10.17 8.94 4.63
C ASN A 7 -9.76 7.45 4.66
N LEU A 8 -8.73 7.05 3.92
CA LEU A 8 -8.23 5.67 3.99
C LEU A 8 -7.59 5.39 5.35
N SER A 9 -7.99 4.30 5.97
CA SER A 9 -7.36 3.75 7.16
C SER A 9 -6.04 3.06 6.82
N ALA A 10 -5.15 2.96 7.81
CA ALA A 10 -3.93 2.17 7.66
C ALA A 10 -4.22 0.69 7.32
N ALA A 11 -5.38 0.17 7.73
CA ALA A 11 -5.81 -1.19 7.41
C ALA A 11 -6.21 -1.35 5.93
N GLU A 12 -6.92 -0.38 5.36
CA GLU A 12 -7.28 -0.39 3.93
C GLU A 12 -6.04 -0.28 3.05
N VAL A 13 -5.13 0.64 3.38
CA VAL A 13 -3.85 0.77 2.68
C VAL A 13 -3.05 -0.54 2.76
N LEU A 14 -2.94 -1.13 3.96
CA LEU A 14 -2.28 -2.41 4.14
C LEU A 14 -2.93 -3.51 3.27
N SER A 15 -4.26 -3.60 3.28
CA SER A 15 -5.01 -4.59 2.51
C SER A 15 -4.75 -4.46 1.00
N ALA A 16 -4.74 -3.23 0.47
CA ALA A 16 -4.42 -2.98 -0.94
C ALA A 16 -3.01 -3.48 -1.30
N PHE A 17 -1.99 -3.17 -0.51
CA PHE A 17 -0.63 -3.68 -0.75
C PHE A 17 -0.55 -5.20 -0.67
N LEU A 18 -1.26 -5.84 0.27
CA LEU A 18 -1.30 -7.30 0.37
C LEU A 18 -1.96 -7.96 -0.85
N ARG A 19 -2.98 -7.33 -1.44
CA ARG A 19 -3.63 -7.77 -2.70
C ARG A 19 -2.70 -7.63 -3.89
N LEU A 20 -1.88 -6.59 -3.92
CA LEU A 20 -0.81 -6.42 -4.92
C LEU A 20 0.35 -7.41 -4.74
N GLY A 21 0.24 -8.41 -3.86
CA GLY A 21 1.28 -9.43 -3.68
C GLY A 21 2.41 -9.04 -2.74
N PHE A 22 2.35 -7.86 -2.09
CA PHE A 22 3.32 -7.53 -1.06
C PHE A 22 3.14 -8.44 0.16
N ARG A 23 4.25 -8.78 0.82
CA ARG A 23 4.27 -9.62 2.02
C ARG A 23 5.05 -8.93 3.15
N PRO A 24 4.64 -9.10 4.41
CA PRO A 24 5.40 -8.58 5.54
C PRO A 24 6.78 -9.24 5.63
N VAL A 25 7.84 -8.46 5.75
CA VAL A 25 9.23 -8.96 5.92
C VAL A 25 9.63 -9.17 7.40
N GLY A 26 8.67 -9.14 8.31
CA GLY A 26 8.85 -9.43 9.74
C GLY A 26 8.31 -8.35 10.68
N ARG A 27 8.17 -8.70 11.96
CA ARG A 27 7.75 -7.75 13.02
C ARG A 27 8.97 -7.03 13.58
N GLY A 28 9.45 -6.01 12.88
CA GLY A 28 10.39 -5.05 13.47
C GLY A 28 9.76 -4.27 14.62
N ARG A 29 10.59 -3.73 15.53
CA ARG A 29 10.18 -2.76 16.57
C ARG A 29 9.67 -1.42 16.01
N SER A 30 9.80 -1.22 14.69
CA SER A 30 9.29 -0.02 14.01
C SER A 30 7.77 0.10 14.17
N PRO A 31 7.23 1.32 14.34
CA PRO A 31 5.79 1.57 14.34
C PRO A 31 5.13 1.35 12.97
N HIS A 32 5.86 0.80 11.99
CA HIS A 32 5.41 0.56 10.62
C HIS A 32 5.55 -0.92 10.25
N ASN A 33 4.60 -1.41 9.45
CA ASN A 33 4.71 -2.64 8.69
C ASN A 33 5.60 -2.38 7.47
N ARG A 34 6.75 -3.06 7.43
CA ARG A 34 7.57 -3.14 6.23
C ARG A 34 7.07 -4.30 5.39
N LEU A 35 6.71 -4.01 4.15
CA LEU A 35 6.24 -4.97 3.16
C LEU A 35 7.22 -5.04 2.00
N GLN A 36 7.34 -6.21 1.38
CA GLN A 36 8.15 -6.43 0.20
C GLN A 36 7.37 -7.23 -0.84
N HIS A 37 7.50 -6.85 -2.10
CA HIS A 37 6.99 -7.60 -3.24
C HIS A 37 8.07 -8.53 -3.79
N THR A 38 7.85 -9.84 -3.76
CA THR A 38 8.85 -10.84 -4.15
C THR A 38 9.14 -10.85 -5.66
N GLY A 39 8.16 -10.49 -6.50
CA GLY A 39 8.33 -10.46 -7.96
C GLY A 39 8.96 -9.19 -8.53
N PHE A 40 8.97 -8.07 -7.79
CA PHE A 40 9.37 -6.76 -8.33
C PHE A 40 10.43 -6.04 -7.49
N GLY A 41 10.84 -6.61 -6.35
CA GLY A 41 11.77 -5.96 -5.43
C GLY A 41 11.24 -4.68 -4.78
N LEU A 42 9.95 -4.36 -4.95
CA LEU A 42 9.31 -3.18 -4.39
C LEU A 42 9.13 -3.31 -2.87
N THR A 43 9.13 -2.17 -2.17
CA THR A 43 8.93 -2.14 -0.73
C THR A 43 7.94 -1.05 -0.32
N ALA A 44 7.10 -1.35 0.66
CA ALA A 44 6.16 -0.37 1.21
C ALA A 44 6.28 -0.30 2.73
N HIS A 45 6.07 0.91 3.28
CA HIS A 45 6.13 1.17 4.72
C HIS A 45 4.79 1.73 5.18
N ILE A 46 3.98 0.90 5.86
CA ILE A 46 2.63 1.27 6.25
C ILE A 46 2.58 1.45 7.78
N PRO A 47 2.12 2.60 8.31
CA PRO A 47 1.96 2.78 9.76
C PRO A 47 1.07 1.70 10.39
N ARG A 48 1.37 1.29 11.63
CA ARG A 48 0.57 0.29 12.38
C ARG A 48 -0.56 0.89 13.21
N HIS A 49 -0.59 2.21 13.37
CA HIS A 49 -1.56 2.85 14.25
C HIS A 49 -2.98 2.77 13.66
N ARG A 50 -3.97 2.73 14.55
CA ARG A 50 -5.39 2.81 14.16
C ARG A 50 -5.71 4.26 13.78
N GLY A 51 -6.52 4.44 12.74
CA GLY A 51 -6.97 5.76 12.29
C GLY A 51 -6.88 5.93 10.78
N THR A 52 -7.44 7.06 10.32
CA THR A 52 -7.33 7.51 8.94
C THR A 52 -5.96 8.14 8.70
N LEU A 53 -5.44 7.92 7.50
CA LEU A 53 -4.17 8.49 7.06
C LEU A 53 -4.44 9.76 6.27
N PRO A 54 -3.66 10.83 6.48
CA PRO A 54 -3.77 12.02 5.64
C PRO A 54 -3.53 11.65 4.18
N MET A 55 -4.31 12.25 3.28
CA MET A 55 -4.24 11.98 1.84
C MET A 55 -2.80 12.04 1.30
N GLY A 56 -2.05 13.10 1.64
CA GLY A 56 -0.67 13.26 1.21
C GLY A 56 0.28 12.20 1.76
N THR A 57 -0.04 11.60 2.92
CA THR A 57 0.73 10.47 3.46
C THR A 57 0.50 9.24 2.60
N VAL A 58 -0.76 8.93 2.23
CA VAL A 58 -1.09 7.80 1.36
C VAL A 58 -0.44 7.95 -0.01
N THR A 59 -0.60 9.10 -0.66
CA THR A 59 0.03 9.38 -1.96
C THR A 59 1.54 9.22 -1.90
N LYS A 60 2.18 9.69 -0.81
CA LYS A 60 3.62 9.50 -0.60
C LYS A 60 3.98 8.03 -0.47
N MET A 61 3.26 7.24 0.33
CA MET A 61 3.52 5.80 0.48
C MET A 61 3.39 5.03 -0.84
N VAL A 62 2.36 5.32 -1.63
CA VAL A 62 2.15 4.71 -2.96
C VAL A 62 3.33 5.05 -3.87
N ARG A 63 3.68 6.34 -3.97
CA ARG A 63 4.82 6.80 -4.77
C ARG A 63 6.14 6.16 -4.34
N ASP A 64 6.45 6.17 -3.04
CA ASP A 64 7.70 5.63 -2.49
C ASP A 64 7.78 4.10 -2.69
N SER A 65 6.63 3.43 -2.83
CA SER A 65 6.57 1.99 -3.08
C SER A 65 6.79 1.57 -4.54
N GLY A 66 6.78 2.51 -5.49
CA GLY A 66 6.88 2.22 -6.92
C GLY A 66 5.61 1.63 -7.54
N VAL A 67 4.49 1.67 -6.81
CA VAL A 67 3.13 1.38 -7.30
C VAL A 67 2.54 2.67 -7.86
N SER A 68 1.81 2.60 -8.97
CA SER A 68 1.09 3.76 -9.53
C SER A 68 -0.20 4.04 -8.77
N ASP A 69 -0.69 5.27 -8.85
CA ASP A 69 -1.98 5.65 -8.24
C ASP A 69 -3.13 4.78 -8.77
N ASP A 70 -3.12 4.43 -10.06
CA ASP A 70 -4.13 3.56 -10.69
C ASP A 70 -4.03 2.11 -10.23
N GLU A 71 -2.82 1.56 -10.14
CA GLU A 71 -2.59 0.20 -9.63
C GLU A 71 -3.08 0.07 -8.18
N PHE A 72 -2.79 1.08 -7.36
CA PHE A 72 -3.23 1.13 -5.98
C PHE A 72 -4.75 1.28 -5.88
N ARG A 73 -5.37 2.10 -6.74
CA ARG A 73 -6.82 2.26 -6.80
C ARG A 73 -7.52 0.95 -7.17
N MET A 74 -7.05 0.26 -8.20
CA MET A 74 -7.56 -1.06 -8.57
C MET A 74 -7.51 -2.03 -7.38
N ALA A 75 -6.41 -2.04 -6.62
CA ALA A 75 -6.29 -2.89 -5.43
C ALA A 75 -7.25 -2.50 -4.28
N LEU A 76 -7.57 -1.22 -4.12
CA LEU A 76 -8.62 -0.77 -3.19
C LEU A 76 -10.00 -1.29 -3.61
N ASP A 77 -10.30 -1.21 -4.91
CA ASP A 77 -11.55 -1.69 -5.53
C ASP A 77 -11.64 -3.23 -5.56
N GLY A 78 -10.57 -3.94 -5.14
CA GLY A 78 -10.51 -5.40 -5.07
C GLY A 78 -10.01 -6.07 -6.35
N GLU A 79 -9.56 -5.29 -7.32
CA GLU A 79 -8.96 -5.75 -8.56
C GLU A 79 -7.44 -5.94 -8.42
N ILE A 80 -6.89 -6.88 -9.19
CA ILE A 80 -5.43 -7.08 -9.29
C ILE A 80 -4.97 -6.54 -10.63
N PRO A 81 -4.15 -5.46 -10.67
CA PRO A 81 -3.59 -4.93 -11.90
C PRO A 81 -2.77 -5.99 -12.61
N GLU A 82 -2.75 -5.95 -13.95
CA GLU A 82 -2.08 -6.96 -14.79
C GLU A 82 -0.62 -7.18 -14.38
N ARG A 83 0.10 -6.10 -14.06
CA ARG A 83 1.48 -6.14 -13.56
C ARG A 83 1.64 -7.09 -12.37
N PHE A 84 0.65 -7.17 -11.47
CA PHE A 84 0.73 -7.96 -10.24
C PHE A 84 0.03 -9.32 -10.34
N ARG A 85 -0.43 -9.74 -11.53
CA ARG A 85 -0.98 -11.08 -11.79
C ARG A 85 0.16 -12.06 -12.08
N ILE A 86 0.88 -12.46 -11.03
CA ILE A 86 1.95 -13.46 -11.07
C ILE A 86 1.62 -14.66 -10.20
#